data_AF-A0A4Y7L2E6-F1
#
_entry.id   AF-A0A4Y7L2E6-F1
#
_cell.length_a   1.000
_cell.length_b   1.000
_cell.length_c   1.000
_cell.angle_alpha   90.00
_cell.angle_beta   90.00
_cell.angle_gamma   90.00
#
_symmetry.space_group_name_H-M   'P 1'
#
loop_
_entity.id
_entity.type
_entity.pdbx_description
1 polymer ?
#
loop_
_entity_poly.entity_id
_entity_poly.type
_entity_poly.pdbx_seq_one_letter_code
_entity_poly.pdbx_strand_id
1 'polypeptide(L)'
;MLMKTQDMGYILQKSLSEKKKVGRLSSMLHSLGDQPLNRHVYYAGDREEPKQIQSSSSSLRGKLPSQNIPACIKRKTEASYRELEARIKRANDLEKLYMDMAFKKELQKKGRKRKLREYETVSPITGPVYKWKTDRKR
;
A
#
# COMPACT_ATOMS: atom_id res chain seq x y z
N MET A 1 21.33 -25.86 -4.49
CA MET A 1 20.32 -24.78 -4.43
C MET A 1 20.87 -23.45 -3.87
N LEU A 2 22.19 -23.33 -3.73
CA LEU A 2 22.84 -22.24 -2.98
C LEU A 2 22.60 -20.85 -3.57
N MET A 3 22.74 -20.70 -4.90
CA MET A 3 22.53 -19.42 -5.58
C MET A 3 21.10 -18.89 -5.42
N LYS A 4 20.10 -19.75 -5.68
CA LYS A 4 18.67 -19.40 -5.52
C LYS A 4 18.31 -19.00 -4.08
N THR A 5 19.00 -19.53 -3.07
CA THR A 5 18.78 -19.14 -1.67
C THR A 5 19.45 -17.82 -1.32
N GLN A 6 20.61 -17.52 -1.88
CA GLN A 6 21.30 -16.24 -1.70
C GLN A 6 20.50 -15.09 -2.35
N ASP A 7 20.04 -15.29 -3.58
CA ASP A 7 19.21 -14.31 -4.31
C ASP A 7 17.91 -13.99 -3.55
N MET A 8 17.28 -15.03 -2.98
CA MET A 8 16.06 -14.86 -2.19
C MET A 8 16.28 -14.01 -0.93
N GLY A 9 17.42 -14.19 -0.24
CA GLY A 9 17.80 -13.39 0.91
C GLY A 9 18.06 -11.92 0.54
N TYR A 10 18.77 -11.69 -0.56
CA TYR A 10 19.02 -10.35 -1.09
C TYR A 10 17.72 -9.60 -1.40
N ILE A 11 16.79 -10.25 -2.10
CA ILE A 11 15.51 -9.62 -2.47
C ILE A 11 14.65 -9.35 -1.25
N LEU A 12 14.63 -10.25 -0.27
CA LEU A 12 13.94 -10.02 1.00
C LEU A 12 14.51 -8.78 1.71
N GLN A 13 15.84 -8.69 1.82
CA GLN A 13 16.50 -7.54 2.44
C GLN A 13 16.19 -6.24 1.70
N LYS A 14 16.18 -6.26 0.36
CA LYS A 14 15.81 -5.10 -0.46
C LYS A 14 14.35 -4.70 -0.28
N SER A 15 13.42 -5.66 -0.26
CA SER A 15 12.00 -5.40 0.00
C SER A 15 11.79 -4.74 1.36
N LEU A 16 12.40 -5.28 2.42
CA LEU A 16 12.34 -4.70 3.77
C LEU A 16 12.95 -3.29 3.82
N SER A 17 14.07 -3.08 3.11
CA SER A 17 14.71 -1.77 3.04
C SER A 17 13.82 -0.73 2.35
N GLU A 18 13.16 -1.10 1.24
CA GLU A 18 12.22 -0.22 0.56
C GLU A 18 10.97 0.05 1.42
N LYS A 19 10.40 -0.96 2.09
CA LYS A 19 9.28 -0.76 3.03
C LYS A 19 9.62 0.24 4.14
N LYS A 20 10.84 0.17 4.70
CA LYS A 20 11.32 1.17 5.67
C LYS A 20 11.43 2.58 5.08
N LYS A 21 11.92 2.71 3.83
CA LYS A 21 11.99 4.01 3.14
C LYS A 21 10.61 4.59 2.84
N VAL A 22 9.66 3.75 2.44
CA VAL A 22 8.25 4.11 2.24
C VAL A 22 7.67 4.61 3.56
N GLY A 23 7.85 3.87 4.66
CA GLY A 23 7.36 4.28 5.98
C GLY A 23 7.92 5.65 6.40
N ARG A 24 9.23 5.86 6.27
CA ARG A 24 9.86 7.17 6.57
C ARG A 24 9.29 8.30 5.73
N LEU A 25 9.23 8.13 4.40
CA LEU A 25 8.67 9.15 3.52
C LEU A 25 7.20 9.42 3.80
N SER A 26 6.40 8.37 4.00
CA SER A 26 4.98 8.48 4.31
C SER A 26 4.74 9.20 5.63
N SER A 27 5.61 9.00 6.65
CA SER A 27 5.52 9.75 7.91
C SER A 27 5.90 11.22 7.76
N MET A 28 6.80 11.55 6.82
CA MET A 28 7.19 12.94 6.52
C MET A 28 6.15 13.67 5.64
N LEU A 29 5.39 12.94 4.82
CA LEU A 29 4.35 13.50 3.95
C LEU A 29 3.00 13.51 4.68
N HIS A 30 2.50 14.69 5.03
CA HIS A 30 1.27 14.88 5.81
C HIS A 30 -0.04 14.69 5.02
N SER A 31 -0.04 13.91 3.93
CA SER A 31 -1.23 13.62 3.09
C SER A 31 -2.06 14.86 2.68
N LEU A 32 -1.39 15.99 2.46
CA LEU A 32 -2.04 17.27 2.14
C LEU A 32 -2.81 17.28 0.80
N GLY A 33 -2.59 16.28 -0.07
CA GLY A 33 -3.22 16.19 -1.38
C GLY A 33 -4.54 15.40 -1.43
N ASP A 34 -4.69 14.38 -0.57
CA ASP A 34 -5.83 13.46 -0.56
C ASP A 34 -6.60 13.57 0.77
N GLN A 35 -6.89 14.80 1.19
CA GLN A 35 -7.63 15.00 2.42
C GLN A 35 -9.06 14.46 2.24
N PRO A 36 -9.50 13.47 3.04
CA PRO A 36 -10.86 12.97 2.94
C PRO A 36 -11.84 14.11 3.17
N LEU A 37 -12.93 14.14 2.40
CA LEU A 37 -13.99 15.13 2.59
C LEU A 37 -14.46 15.08 4.05
N ASN A 38 -14.19 16.15 4.80
CA ASN A 38 -14.48 16.23 6.22
C ASN A 38 -15.99 16.08 6.44
N ARG A 39 -16.40 15.03 7.17
CA ARG A 39 -17.80 14.73 7.53
C ARG A 39 -18.17 15.30 8.91
N HIS A 40 -17.64 16.47 9.26
CA HIS A 40 -17.90 17.08 10.56
C HIS A 40 -19.39 17.42 10.70
N VAL A 41 -20.02 16.87 11.73
CA VAL A 41 -21.43 17.13 12.08
C VAL A 41 -21.48 18.16 13.19
N TYR A 42 -22.23 19.24 12.99
CA TYR A 42 -22.49 20.25 14.01
C TYR A 42 -23.90 20.03 14.58
N TYR A 43 -24.02 20.05 15.90
CA TYR A 43 -25.31 20.09 16.59
C TYR A 43 -25.59 21.53 16.99
N ALA A 44 -26.77 22.02 16.64
CA ALA A 44 -27.23 23.37 16.95
C ALA A 44 -28.34 23.30 18.01
N GLY A 45 -28.32 24.25 18.96
CA GLY A 45 -29.35 24.35 20.00
C GLY A 45 -30.63 24.97 19.44
N ASP A 46 -30.49 25.94 18.54
CA ASP A 46 -31.60 26.68 17.94
C ASP A 46 -31.72 26.49 16.42
N ARG A 47 -32.93 26.72 15.89
CA ARG A 47 -33.24 26.55 14.46
C ARG A 47 -32.51 27.55 13.55
N GLU A 48 -32.05 28.68 14.09
CA GLU A 48 -31.40 29.76 13.33
C GLU A 48 -29.86 29.68 13.33
N GLU A 49 -29.25 29.09 14.36
CA GLU A 49 -27.81 28.84 14.44
C GLU A 49 -27.20 28.12 13.21
N PRO A 50 -27.79 27.04 12.64
CA PRO A 50 -27.19 26.36 11.51
C PRO A 50 -27.10 27.26 10.26
N LYS A 51 -28.03 28.21 10.07
CA LYS A 51 -27.98 29.17 8.96
C LYS A 51 -26.83 30.17 9.14
N GLN A 52 -26.59 30.60 10.38
CA GLN A 52 -25.51 31.52 10.72
C GLN A 52 -24.11 30.86 10.61
N ILE A 53 -24.00 29.57 10.96
CA ILE A 53 -22.78 28.78 10.79
C ILE A 53 -22.49 28.55 9.30
N GLN A 54 -23.52 28.29 8.48
CA GLN A 54 -23.33 28.15 7.03
C GLN A 54 -22.88 29.46 6.37
N SER A 55 -23.51 30.59 6.71
CA SER A 55 -23.12 31.89 6.13
C SER A 55 -21.71 32.31 6.56
N SER A 56 -21.37 32.17 7.85
CA SER A 56 -20.01 32.45 8.36
C SER A 56 -18.95 31.52 7.76
N SER A 57 -19.23 30.22 7.66
CA SER A 57 -18.31 29.26 7.04
C SER A 57 -18.08 29.53 5.54
N SER A 58 -19.09 30.02 4.82
CA SER A 58 -18.95 30.41 3.41
C SER A 58 -18.01 31.61 3.23
N SER A 59 -18.05 32.57 4.15
CA SER A 59 -17.16 33.74 4.14
C SER A 59 -15.72 33.40 4.55
N LEU A 60 -15.54 32.44 5.46
CA LEU A 60 -14.22 31.95 5.89
C LEU A 60 -13.57 31.02 4.85
N ARG A 61 -14.36 30.22 4.14
CA ARG A 61 -13.86 29.30 3.10
C ARG A 61 -13.18 30.04 1.94
N GLY A 62 -13.58 31.28 1.65
CA GLY A 62 -12.95 32.13 0.63
C GLY A 62 -11.58 32.69 1.03
N LYS A 63 -11.17 32.62 2.30
CA LYS A 63 -9.91 33.20 2.82
C LYS A 63 -8.95 32.14 3.38
N LEU A 64 -8.93 30.94 2.82
CA LEU A 64 -7.94 29.95 3.22
C LEU A 64 -6.56 30.30 2.62
N PRO A 65 -5.50 30.42 3.43
CA PRO A 65 -4.13 30.67 2.94
C PRO A 65 -3.57 29.51 2.09
N SER A 66 -4.30 28.41 1.92
CA SER A 66 -3.85 27.26 1.13
C SER A 66 -3.73 27.55 -0.37
N GLN A 67 -4.35 28.63 -0.89
CA GLN A 67 -4.33 28.92 -2.32
C GLN A 67 -3.03 29.61 -2.78
N ASN A 68 -2.31 30.31 -1.88
CA ASN A 68 -1.11 31.08 -2.20
C ASN A 68 0.21 30.35 -1.82
N ILE A 69 0.31 29.06 -2.15
CA ILE A 69 1.58 28.33 -2.02
C ILE A 69 2.45 28.61 -3.27
N PRO A 70 3.70 29.08 -3.11
CA PRO A 70 4.62 29.27 -4.22
C PRO A 70 4.77 28.03 -5.11
N ALA A 71 4.87 28.22 -6.43
CA ALA A 71 4.96 27.13 -7.40
C ALA A 71 6.16 26.19 -7.14
N CYS A 72 7.27 26.71 -6.63
CA CYS A 72 8.44 25.90 -6.29
C CYS A 72 8.15 24.90 -5.16
N ILE A 73 7.30 25.26 -4.20
CA ILE A 73 6.90 24.37 -3.10
C ILE A 73 5.96 23.29 -3.64
N LYS A 74 4.95 23.67 -4.43
CA LYS A 74 4.02 22.72 -5.08
C LYS A 74 4.77 21.65 -5.87
N ARG A 75 5.72 22.07 -6.72
CA ARG A 75 6.57 21.14 -7.50
C ARG A 75 7.37 20.19 -6.62
N LYS A 76 7.98 20.68 -5.54
CA LYS A 76 8.73 19.83 -4.59
C LYS A 76 7.80 18.81 -3.92
N THR A 77 6.63 19.26 -3.47
CA THR A 77 5.62 18.42 -2.85
C THR A 77 5.14 17.32 -3.81
N GLU A 78 4.76 17.68 -5.04
CA GLU A 78 4.36 16.72 -6.07
C GLU A 78 5.46 15.71 -6.39
N ALA A 79 6.72 16.16 -6.51
CA ALA A 79 7.85 15.27 -6.74
C ALA A 79 8.02 14.25 -5.59
N SER A 80 7.86 14.67 -4.33
CA SER A 80 7.92 13.76 -3.18
C SER A 80 6.79 12.73 -3.18
N TYR A 81 5.56 13.12 -3.56
CA TYR A 81 4.46 12.15 -3.69
C TYR A 81 4.69 11.16 -4.83
N ARG A 82 5.22 11.61 -5.97
CA ARG A 82 5.62 10.71 -7.07
C ARG A 82 6.70 9.73 -6.66
N GLU A 83 7.67 10.18 -5.87
CA GLU A 83 8.71 9.31 -5.33
C GLU A 83 8.13 8.27 -4.35
N LEU A 84 7.20 8.67 -3.49
CA LEU A 84 6.52 7.77 -2.57
C LEU A 84 5.74 6.69 -3.33
N GLU A 85 4.96 7.07 -4.33
CA GLU A 85 4.22 6.15 -5.21
C GLU A 85 5.16 5.16 -5.90
N ALA A 86 6.25 5.66 -6.50
CA ALA A 86 7.24 4.81 -7.15
C ALA A 86 7.91 3.82 -6.17
N ARG A 87 8.20 4.25 -4.93
CA ARG A 87 8.77 3.38 -3.89
C ARG A 87 7.78 2.33 -3.42
N ILE A 88 6.50 2.67 -3.26
CA ILE A 88 5.43 1.71 -2.95
C ILE A 88 5.36 0.64 -4.04
N LYS A 89 5.32 1.06 -5.31
CA LYS A 89 5.31 0.13 -6.45
C LYS A 89 6.51 -0.82 -6.42
N ARG A 90 7.73 -0.29 -6.25
CA ARG A 90 8.95 -1.12 -6.14
C ARG A 90 8.90 -2.09 -4.97
N ALA A 91 8.40 -1.67 -3.80
CA ALA A 91 8.28 -2.56 -2.65
C ALA A 91 7.33 -3.73 -2.93
N ASN A 92 6.20 -3.46 -3.57
CA ASN A 92 5.22 -4.47 -3.98
C ASN A 92 5.80 -5.43 -5.04
N ASP A 93 6.53 -4.91 -6.02
CA ASP A 93 7.18 -5.72 -7.06
C ASP A 93 8.23 -6.68 -6.45
N LEU A 94 9.05 -6.17 -5.52
CA LEU A 94 10.04 -6.99 -4.80
C LEU A 94 9.38 -8.05 -3.91
N GLU A 95 8.28 -7.70 -3.26
CA GLU A 95 7.50 -8.63 -2.45
C GLU A 95 6.90 -9.75 -3.31
N LYS A 96 6.29 -9.41 -4.45
CA LYS A 96 5.78 -10.39 -5.41
C LYS A 96 6.89 -11.34 -5.89
N LEU A 97 8.04 -10.79 -6.27
CA LEU A 97 9.20 -11.57 -6.72
C LEU A 97 9.70 -12.52 -5.61
N TYR A 98 9.77 -12.02 -4.36
CA TYR A 98 10.11 -12.85 -3.21
C TYR A 98 9.11 -14.01 -3.03
N MET A 99 7.80 -13.74 -3.09
CA MET A 99 6.77 -14.77 -2.98
C MET A 99 6.91 -15.83 -4.09
N ASP A 100 7.18 -15.42 -5.32
CA ASP A 100 7.39 -16.34 -6.44
C ASP A 100 8.63 -17.23 -6.24
N MET A 101 9.73 -16.69 -5.71
CA MET A 101 10.92 -17.46 -5.37
C MET A 101 10.68 -18.41 -4.21
N ALA A 102 9.99 -17.95 -3.16
CA ALA A 102 9.64 -18.76 -2.00
C ALA A 102 8.75 -19.94 -2.43
N PHE A 103 7.77 -19.69 -3.30
CA PHE A 103 6.93 -20.72 -3.90
C PHE A 103 7.73 -21.75 -4.71
N LYS A 104 8.61 -21.29 -5.62
CA LYS A 104 9.51 -22.17 -6.39
C LYS A 104 10.44 -22.99 -5.48
N LYS A 105 10.91 -22.40 -4.39
CA LYS A 105 11.73 -23.07 -3.38
C LYS A 105 10.94 -24.17 -2.68
N GLU A 106 9.70 -23.88 -2.28
CA GLU A 106 8.84 -24.88 -1.63
C GLU A 106 8.57 -26.06 -2.56
N LEU A 107 8.29 -25.80 -3.83
CA LEU A 107 8.12 -26.86 -4.83
C LEU A 107 9.36 -27.74 -4.98
N GLN A 108 10.58 -27.21 -4.86
CA GLN A 108 11.79 -28.01 -5.00
C GLN A 108 12.09 -28.89 -3.77
N LYS A 109 11.37 -28.74 -2.65
CA LYS A 109 11.54 -29.59 -1.48
C LYS A 109 11.03 -31.02 -1.73
N LYS A 110 11.54 -31.97 -0.93
CA LYS A 110 11.10 -33.37 -0.96
C LYS A 110 9.67 -33.51 -0.42
N GLY A 111 8.92 -34.43 -1.01
CA GLY A 111 7.55 -34.80 -0.61
C GLY A 111 6.66 -35.02 -1.84
N ARG A 112 5.57 -35.78 -1.67
CA ARG A 112 4.62 -36.01 -2.76
C ARG A 112 3.65 -34.84 -2.86
N LYS A 113 3.54 -34.24 -4.04
CA LYS A 113 2.66 -33.10 -4.33
C LYS A 113 1.92 -33.32 -5.65
N ARG A 114 0.75 -32.71 -5.79
CA ARG A 114 -0.01 -32.67 -7.05
C ARG A 114 -0.52 -31.26 -7.33
N LYS A 115 -0.69 -30.92 -8.61
CA LYS A 115 -1.36 -29.68 -9.05
C LYS A 115 -2.87 -29.85 -8.86
N LEU A 116 -3.54 -28.85 -8.29
CA LEU A 116 -5.00 -28.80 -8.17
C LEU A 116 -5.61 -28.41 -9.52
N ARG A 117 -6.80 -28.92 -9.79
CA ARG A 117 -7.63 -28.50 -10.93
C ARG A 117 -8.53 -27.33 -10.50
N GLU A 118 -9.04 -26.60 -11.49
CA GLU A 118 -9.78 -25.34 -11.28
C GLU A 118 -11.06 -25.50 -10.43
N TYR A 119 -11.74 -26.64 -10.51
CA TYR A 119 -12.94 -26.92 -9.71
C TYR A 119 -12.65 -27.28 -8.24
N GLU A 120 -11.40 -27.60 -7.89
CA GLU A 120 -11.03 -27.93 -6.50
C GLU A 120 -10.73 -26.66 -5.68
N THR A 121 -10.63 -25.49 -6.32
CA THR A 121 -10.34 -24.20 -5.67
C THR A 121 -11.62 -23.41 -5.45
N VAL A 122 -11.85 -22.97 -4.20
CA VAL A 122 -13.05 -22.21 -3.79
C VAL A 122 -13.12 -20.83 -4.43
N SER A 123 -11.97 -20.26 -4.78
CA SER A 123 -11.87 -18.99 -5.49
C SER A 123 -11.19 -19.22 -6.83
N PRO A 124 -11.64 -18.55 -7.91
CA PRO A 124 -10.92 -18.57 -9.17
C PRO A 124 -9.55 -17.89 -8.96
N ILE A 125 -8.48 -18.68 -9.06
CA ILE A 125 -7.10 -18.21 -8.90
C ILE A 125 -6.45 -18.24 -10.28
N THR A 126 -5.77 -17.15 -10.65
CA THR A 126 -5.12 -16.99 -11.96
C THR A 126 -3.95 -17.97 -12.20
N GLY A 127 -3.45 -18.64 -11.16
CA GLY A 127 -2.21 -19.43 -11.20
C GLY A 127 -2.36 -20.86 -10.68
N PRO A 128 -1.39 -21.75 -11.01
CA PRO A 128 -1.41 -23.14 -10.58
C PRO A 128 -1.22 -23.27 -9.07
N VAL A 129 -2.16 -23.96 -8.41
CA VAL A 129 -2.07 -24.29 -6.98
C VAL A 129 -1.62 -25.73 -6.81
N TYR A 130 -0.77 -25.99 -5.80
CA TYR A 130 -0.28 -27.33 -5.49
C TYR A 130 -0.71 -27.74 -4.08
N LYS A 131 -1.10 -29.01 -3.93
CA LYS A 131 -1.42 -29.64 -2.64
C LYS A 131 -0.41 -30.74 -2.36
N TRP A 132 0.18 -30.70 -1.17
CA TRP A 132 1.05 -31.76 -0.65
C TRP A 132 0.21 -32.91 -0.09
N LYS A 133 0.71 -34.14 -0.21
CA LYS A 133 0.17 -35.28 0.53
C LYS A 133 0.36 -35.02 2.03
N THR A 134 -0.64 -35.38 2.83
CA THR A 134 -0.62 -35.23 4.28
C THR A 134 0.31 -36.28 4.90
N ASP A 135 1.61 -36.07 4.74
CA ASP A 135 2.67 -36.87 5.35
C ASP A 135 3.46 -35.98 6.31
N ARG A 136 3.71 -36.46 7.54
CA ARG A 136 4.55 -35.72 8.49
C ARG A 136 6.01 -35.79 8.03
N LYS A 137 6.73 -34.67 8.21
CA LYS A 137 8.20 -34.69 8.07
C LYS A 137 8.75 -35.59 9.17
N ARG A 138 9.50 -36.61 8.77
CA ARG A 138 10.25 -37.48 9.66
C ARG A 138 11.61 -36.87 9.96
#